data_AF-A0A7J3F9A2-F1
#
_entry.id   AF-A0A7J3F9A2-F1
#
_cell.length_a   1.000
_cell.length_b   1.000
_cell.length_c   1.000
_cell.angle_alpha   90.00
_cell.angle_beta   90.00
_cell.angle_gamma   90.00
#
_symmetry.space_group_name_H-M   'P 1'
#
loop_
_entity.id
_entity.type
_entity.pdbx_description
1 polymer ?
#
loop_
_entity_poly.entity_id
_entity_poly.type
_entity_poly.pdbx_seq_one_letter_code
_entity_poly.pdbx_strand_id
1 'polypeptide(L)'
;KRMKFKAIPDVSDVIEGARKCRKCNECRRACPNDLPIPEALAQASNGNLEPLANLYEECIGCARCESACPIGLQIHSFIVKAAEKRVKEEKYKIRVGRGAIQDVEIREVGGPIVLGEIPGVIAFVGCANYPKGGSEVAEMAMEFAKRRYIVVASGCAAMSIAMCKDEEGKSPYEIFPGRFDAGGLVNVGSCVANSHIAGAAIKIASIFAKRRLRGNYEEIADYILNRVGAVGVAWGAMSQKAAAIASGFWRLGVPVIVGPHGLKYRRMLLGRKDKPEDWYVYDARTGDKVYVGPVPEHLFYGAETKEEAMVMIAKLCMRPNDTTKGRAIKLTHYIDLSKRLFGVIPDDVHLFVRTLADVPLTMRDEIIKILEDKGWKENIIPDPTLLPRLVRKRGE
;
A
#
# COMPACT_ATOMS: atom_id res chain seq x y z
N LYS A 1 4.49 19.86 44.93
CA LYS A 1 5.43 20.56 44.00
C LYS A 1 5.46 19.80 42.68
N ARG A 2 4.96 20.36 41.57
CA ARG A 2 5.25 19.80 40.23
C ARG A 2 6.77 19.81 40.08
N MET A 3 7.40 18.66 39.88
CA MET A 3 8.81 18.62 39.50
C MET A 3 8.95 19.48 38.24
N LYS A 4 9.93 20.40 38.20
CA LYS A 4 10.31 21.09 36.97
C LYS A 4 10.87 20.01 36.02
N PHE A 5 9.99 19.36 35.26
CA PHE A 5 10.39 18.42 34.22
C PHE A 5 11.04 19.23 33.09
N LYS A 6 12.35 19.50 33.17
CA LYS A 6 13.15 19.62 31.94
C LYS A 6 13.30 18.19 31.41
N ALA A 7 12.28 17.73 30.69
CA ALA A 7 12.25 16.38 30.13
C ALA A 7 13.18 16.22 28.91
N ILE A 8 13.63 17.34 28.33
CA ILE A 8 14.48 17.39 27.14
C ILE A 8 15.76 18.16 27.50
N PRO A 9 16.97 17.64 27.16
CA PRO A 9 18.25 18.27 27.43
C PRO A 9 18.40 19.62 26.70
N ASP A 10 19.30 20.48 27.17
CA ASP A 10 19.72 21.66 26.43
C ASP A 10 20.73 21.30 25.32
N VAL A 11 20.94 22.18 24.34
CA VAL A 11 21.87 21.93 23.21
C VAL A 11 23.30 21.64 23.72
N SER A 12 23.73 22.35 24.77
CA SER A 12 25.02 22.10 25.43
C SER A 12 25.12 20.67 25.97
N ASP A 13 24.06 20.16 26.58
CA ASP A 13 24.02 18.83 27.18
C ASP A 13 24.06 17.75 26.10
N VAL A 14 23.42 17.99 24.96
CA VAL A 14 23.50 17.11 23.78
C VAL A 14 24.93 17.03 23.27
N ILE A 15 25.61 18.17 23.10
CA ILE A 15 27.00 18.20 22.60
C ILE A 15 27.96 17.53 23.60
N GLU A 16 27.82 17.80 24.90
CA GLU A 16 28.64 17.18 25.93
C GLU A 16 28.38 15.67 26.04
N GLY A 17 27.11 15.25 25.99
CA GLY A 17 26.71 13.85 25.94
C GLY A 17 27.26 13.14 24.70
N ALA A 18 27.21 13.78 23.55
CA ALA A 18 27.76 13.25 22.30
C ALA A 18 29.28 13.05 22.38
N ARG A 19 30.03 13.94 23.03
CA ARG A 19 31.48 13.78 23.27
C ARG A 19 31.82 12.56 24.11
N LYS A 20 30.90 12.11 24.98
CA LYS A 20 31.08 10.89 25.79
C LYS A 20 30.85 9.60 24.98
N CYS A 21 30.30 9.69 23.77
CA CYS A 21 30.01 8.52 22.94
C CYS A 21 31.27 7.71 22.60
N ARG A 22 31.24 6.41 22.91
CA ARG A 22 32.34 5.47 22.63
C ARG A 22 32.38 4.93 21.19
N LYS A 23 31.42 5.31 20.34
CA LYS A 23 31.26 4.79 18.96
C LYS A 23 31.22 3.26 18.87
N CYS A 24 30.62 2.62 19.88
CA CYS A 24 30.60 1.15 20.02
C CYS A 24 29.53 0.43 19.17
N ASN A 25 28.67 1.17 18.44
CA ASN A 25 27.58 0.65 17.60
C ASN A 25 26.42 -0.11 18.29
N GLU A 26 26.43 -0.26 19.62
CA GLU A 26 25.35 -0.97 20.33
C GLU A 26 23.96 -0.33 20.13
N CYS A 27 23.88 1.00 20.08
CA CYS A 27 22.64 1.72 19.82
C CYS A 27 22.09 1.47 18.41
N ARG A 28 22.96 1.35 17.41
CA ARG A 28 22.60 1.06 16.02
C ARG A 28 22.10 -0.38 15.88
N ARG A 29 22.84 -1.34 16.44
CA ARG A 29 22.45 -2.77 16.51
C ARG A 29 21.10 -2.98 17.19
N ALA A 30 20.80 -2.21 18.23
CA ALA A 30 19.52 -2.27 18.94
C ALA A 30 18.38 -1.55 18.20
N CYS A 31 18.69 -0.65 17.26
CA CYS A 31 17.70 0.12 16.54
C CYS A 31 16.92 -0.77 15.56
N PRO A 32 15.57 -0.77 15.60
CA PRO A 32 14.78 -1.57 14.66
C PRO A 32 14.94 -1.13 13.19
N ASN A 33 15.34 0.12 12.95
CA ASN A 33 15.53 0.72 11.63
C ASN A 33 17.02 0.86 11.25
N ASP A 34 17.95 0.30 12.03
CA ASP A 34 19.41 0.41 11.81
C ASP A 34 19.91 1.87 11.62
N LEU A 35 19.34 2.83 12.35
CA LEU A 35 19.68 4.25 12.19
C LEU A 35 21.18 4.50 12.47
N PRO A 36 21.85 5.38 11.69
CA PRO A 36 23.26 5.73 11.84
C PRO A 36 23.50 6.68 13.03
N ILE A 37 23.12 6.22 14.23
CA ILE A 37 23.18 6.98 15.48
C ILE A 37 24.63 7.33 15.85
N PRO A 38 25.62 6.41 15.81
CA PRO A 38 27.00 6.74 16.16
C PRO A 38 27.61 7.82 15.27
N GLU A 39 27.32 7.80 13.98
CA GLU A 39 27.76 8.78 13.00
C GLU A 39 27.14 10.15 13.28
N ALA A 40 25.84 10.18 13.59
CA ALA A 40 25.15 11.41 13.97
C ALA A 40 25.69 12.00 15.29
N LEU A 41 25.98 11.16 16.29
CA LEU A 41 26.59 11.60 17.55
C LEU A 41 28.02 12.12 17.35
N ALA A 42 28.80 11.54 16.43
CA ALA A 42 30.15 12.03 16.12
C ALA A 42 30.14 13.44 15.49
N GLN A 43 29.10 13.78 14.73
CA GLN A 43 28.91 15.13 14.20
C GLN A 43 28.43 16.08 15.30
N ALA A 44 27.51 15.62 16.15
CA ALA A 44 26.99 16.38 17.28
C ALA A 44 28.08 16.75 18.29
N SER A 45 29.10 15.91 18.50
CA SER A 45 30.23 16.23 19.39
C SER A 45 31.06 17.43 18.92
N ASN A 46 31.00 17.74 17.62
CA ASN A 46 31.63 18.89 16.97
C ASN A 46 30.68 20.10 16.85
N GLY A 47 29.46 20.02 17.42
CA GLY A 47 28.46 21.08 17.39
C GLY A 47 27.46 21.00 16.23
N ASN A 48 27.59 20.05 15.31
CA ASN A 48 26.64 19.87 14.21
C ASN A 48 25.51 18.90 14.60
N LEU A 49 24.33 19.44 14.94
CA LEU A 49 23.16 18.66 15.34
C LEU A 49 22.28 18.20 14.17
N GLU A 50 22.50 18.69 12.95
CA GLU A 50 21.65 18.40 11.80
C GLU A 50 21.54 16.89 11.50
N PRO A 51 22.63 16.10 11.56
CA PRO A 51 22.54 14.65 11.39
C PRO A 51 21.64 13.98 12.43
N LEU A 52 21.63 14.44 13.68
CA LEU A 52 20.71 13.92 14.70
C LEU A 52 19.27 14.33 14.43
N ALA A 53 19.05 15.57 13.99
CA ALA A 53 17.72 16.07 13.62
C ALA A 53 17.12 15.27 12.46
N ASN A 54 17.94 14.88 11.47
CA ASN A 54 17.50 14.08 10.33
C ASN A 54 17.06 12.66 10.71
N LEU A 55 17.55 12.10 11.82
CA LEU A 55 17.08 10.81 12.30
C LEU A 55 15.66 10.85 12.85
N TYR A 56 15.11 12.03 13.16
CA TYR A 56 13.81 12.17 13.82
C TYR A 56 12.67 11.54 13.03
N GLU A 57 12.63 11.73 11.71
CA GLU A 57 11.54 11.24 10.86
C GLU A 57 11.52 9.71 10.74
N GLU A 58 12.69 9.08 10.78
CA GLU A 58 12.84 7.63 10.72
C GLU A 58 12.84 6.97 12.12
N CYS A 59 12.97 7.77 13.18
CA CYS A 59 12.96 7.27 14.56
C CYS A 59 11.53 6.99 15.04
N ILE A 60 11.25 5.73 15.37
CA ILE A 60 9.94 5.33 15.93
C ILE A 60 9.79 5.59 17.44
N GLY A 61 10.75 6.29 18.07
CA GLY A 61 10.67 6.65 19.49
C GLY A 61 10.71 5.50 20.49
N CYS A 62 11.31 4.35 20.14
CA CYS A 62 11.24 3.14 20.98
C CYS A 62 12.24 3.08 22.15
N ALA A 63 13.18 4.03 22.25
CA ALA A 63 14.25 4.10 23.27
C ALA A 63 15.16 2.87 23.43
N ARG A 64 15.07 1.85 22.55
CA ARG A 64 15.95 0.66 22.59
C ARG A 64 17.44 1.01 22.51
N CYS A 65 17.77 2.08 21.79
CA CYS A 65 19.13 2.61 21.68
C CYS A 65 19.67 3.12 23.03
N GLU A 66 18.81 3.73 23.86
CA GLU A 66 19.20 4.22 25.19
C GLU A 66 19.47 3.06 26.14
N SER A 67 18.59 2.05 26.15
CA SER A 67 18.78 0.83 26.95
C SER A 67 20.04 0.04 26.57
N ALA A 68 20.43 0.08 25.30
CA ALA A 68 21.64 -0.58 24.81
C ALA A 68 22.93 0.23 25.06
N CYS A 69 22.83 1.50 25.42
CA CYS A 69 24.01 2.34 25.57
C CYS A 69 24.79 2.00 26.86
N PRO A 70 26.05 1.54 26.80
CA PRO A 70 26.80 1.10 27.98
C PRO A 70 27.18 2.24 28.94
N ILE A 71 27.01 3.49 28.52
CA ILE A 71 27.26 4.69 29.33
C ILE A 71 25.98 5.51 29.57
N GLY A 72 24.80 4.96 29.23
CA GLY A 72 23.51 5.56 29.53
C GLY A 72 23.23 6.90 28.83
N LEU A 73 23.63 7.07 27.56
CA LEU A 73 23.26 8.26 26.80
C LEU A 73 21.75 8.26 26.50
N GLN A 74 21.12 9.43 26.67
CA GLN A 74 19.72 9.68 26.34
C GLN A 74 19.55 9.99 24.84
N ILE A 75 19.89 9.01 24.00
CA ILE A 75 19.97 9.14 22.55
C ILE A 75 18.66 9.62 21.94
N HIS A 76 17.51 9.11 22.40
CA HIS A 76 16.22 9.54 21.87
C HIS A 76 15.95 11.00 22.24
N SER A 77 16.22 11.39 23.49
CA SER A 77 16.12 12.79 23.92
C SER A 77 17.05 13.72 23.12
N PHE A 78 18.23 13.23 22.73
CA PHE A 78 19.16 13.99 21.87
C PHE A 78 18.59 14.21 20.47
N ILE A 79 17.98 13.19 19.86
CA ILE A 79 17.31 13.29 18.55
C ILE A 79 16.15 14.29 18.63
N VAL A 80 15.28 14.17 19.63
CA VAL A 80 14.13 15.08 19.81
C VAL A 80 14.59 16.52 20.05
N LYS A 81 15.66 16.72 20.84
CA LYS A 81 16.22 18.05 21.07
C LYS A 81 16.82 18.64 19.79
N ALA A 82 17.58 17.85 19.03
CA ALA A 82 18.14 18.29 17.75
C ALA A 82 17.03 18.68 16.76
N ALA A 83 15.92 17.96 16.75
CA ALA A 83 14.75 18.25 15.93
C ALA A 83 13.74 19.23 16.56
N GLU A 84 14.06 19.91 17.67
CA GLU A 84 13.09 20.68 18.47
C GLU A 84 12.32 21.72 17.65
N LYS A 85 12.99 22.39 16.70
CA LYS A 85 12.33 23.35 15.79
C LYS A 85 11.26 22.65 14.95
N ARG A 86 11.62 21.52 14.31
CA ARG A 86 10.71 20.74 13.46
C ARG A 86 9.50 20.28 14.28
N VAL A 87 9.74 19.68 15.45
CA VAL A 87 8.70 19.22 16.39
C VAL A 87 7.71 20.33 16.76
N LYS A 88 8.18 21.55 17.03
CA LYS A 88 7.31 22.69 17.37
C LYS A 88 6.47 23.17 16.18
N GLU A 89 6.93 22.92 14.97
CA GLU A 89 6.29 23.31 13.71
C GLU A 89 5.36 22.22 13.14
N GLU A 90 5.32 21.03 13.76
CA GLU A 90 4.46 19.89 13.39
C GLU A 90 2.97 20.18 13.61
N LYS A 91 2.40 20.96 12.69
CA LYS A 91 0.97 21.28 12.61
C LYS A 91 0.44 20.88 11.26
N TYR A 92 -0.54 19.98 11.29
CA TYR A 92 -1.07 19.31 10.11
C TYR A 92 -2.60 19.30 10.11
N LYS A 93 -3.18 19.23 8.91
CA LYS A 93 -4.63 19.12 8.72
C LYS A 93 -4.96 17.73 8.21
N ILE A 94 -5.82 17.05 8.94
CA ILE A 94 -6.34 15.74 8.57
C ILE A 94 -7.85 15.87 8.33
N ARG A 95 -8.35 15.30 7.23
CA ARG A 95 -9.79 15.17 7.02
C ARG A 95 -10.35 14.20 8.04
N VAL A 96 -11.45 14.56 8.72
CA VAL A 96 -12.09 13.70 9.72
C VAL A 96 -12.47 12.35 9.11
N GLY A 97 -12.38 11.29 9.93
CA GLY A 97 -12.85 9.96 9.55
C GLY A 97 -14.34 9.98 9.24
N ARG A 98 -14.71 9.81 7.96
CA ARG A 98 -16.11 9.97 7.52
C ARG A 98 -16.98 8.72 7.65
N GLY A 99 -16.39 7.58 8.02
CA GLY A 99 -17.11 6.32 8.18
C GLY A 99 -17.36 5.59 6.86
N ALA A 100 -18.54 4.97 6.75
CA ALA A 100 -18.89 4.11 5.62
C ALA A 100 -18.98 4.86 4.29
N ILE A 101 -18.50 4.21 3.23
CA ILE A 101 -18.77 4.64 1.84
C ILE A 101 -20.28 4.52 1.60
N GLN A 102 -20.92 5.51 1.00
CA GLN A 102 -22.36 5.51 0.83
C GLN A 102 -22.80 4.67 -0.37
N ASP A 103 -24.05 4.20 -0.36
CA ASP A 103 -24.59 3.40 -1.49
C ASP A 103 -24.68 4.22 -2.78
N VAL A 104 -24.90 5.53 -2.69
CA VAL A 104 -24.87 6.44 -3.85
C VAL A 104 -23.47 6.44 -4.49
N GLU A 105 -22.41 6.54 -3.69
CA GLU A 105 -21.03 6.47 -4.19
C GLU A 105 -20.75 5.11 -4.82
N ILE A 106 -21.20 4.01 -4.19
CA ILE A 106 -21.03 2.65 -4.76
C ILE A 106 -21.75 2.48 -6.10
N ARG A 107 -22.95 3.07 -6.28
CA ARG A 107 -23.66 3.03 -7.57
C ARG A 107 -22.91 3.77 -8.67
N GLU A 108 -22.26 4.88 -8.33
CA GLU A 108 -21.49 5.70 -9.26
C GLU A 108 -20.22 4.99 -9.73
N VAL A 109 -19.48 4.37 -8.79
CA VAL A 109 -18.16 3.79 -9.11
C VAL A 109 -18.15 2.28 -9.34
N GLY A 110 -19.23 1.56 -8.99
CA GLY A 110 -19.27 0.11 -9.02
C GLY A 110 -19.01 -0.50 -10.39
N GLY A 111 -19.65 0.05 -11.44
CA GLY A 111 -19.40 -0.35 -12.82
C GLY A 111 -17.99 -0.02 -13.29
N PRO A 112 -17.55 1.25 -13.22
CA PRO A 112 -16.21 1.65 -13.61
C PRO A 112 -15.08 0.85 -12.93
N ILE A 113 -15.20 0.49 -11.64
CA ILE A 113 -14.24 -0.37 -10.94
C ILE A 113 -14.23 -1.81 -11.50
N VAL A 114 -15.42 -2.40 -11.69
CA VAL A 114 -15.56 -3.79 -12.17
C VAL A 114 -15.09 -3.96 -13.62
N LEU A 115 -15.28 -2.93 -14.43
CA LEU A 115 -14.83 -2.91 -15.82
C LEU A 115 -13.35 -2.52 -15.96
N GLY A 116 -12.74 -2.00 -14.90
CA GLY A 116 -11.33 -1.59 -14.83
C GLY A 116 -11.06 -0.17 -15.35
N GLU A 117 -12.08 0.63 -15.65
CA GLU A 117 -11.91 2.03 -16.07
C GLU A 117 -11.45 2.92 -14.93
N ILE A 118 -11.95 2.66 -13.72
CA ILE A 118 -11.29 3.10 -12.49
C ILE A 118 -10.24 2.03 -12.17
N PRO A 119 -8.93 2.38 -12.18
CA PRO A 119 -7.87 1.38 -12.12
C PRO A 119 -7.91 0.49 -10.86
N GLY A 120 -8.40 1.03 -9.75
CA GLY A 120 -8.67 0.24 -8.54
C GLY A 120 -8.88 1.10 -7.30
N VAL A 121 -9.17 0.41 -6.20
CA VAL A 121 -9.28 1.00 -4.85
C VAL A 121 -8.03 0.65 -4.06
N ILE A 122 -7.32 1.66 -3.55
CA ILE A 122 -6.09 1.46 -2.78
C ILE A 122 -6.30 1.91 -1.35
N ALA A 123 -6.07 1.01 -0.41
CA ALA A 123 -6.29 1.26 1.01
C ALA A 123 -4.96 1.39 1.78
N PHE A 124 -4.57 2.63 2.13
CA PHE A 124 -3.41 2.88 3.01
C PHE A 124 -3.83 2.81 4.47
N VAL A 125 -3.41 1.76 5.17
CA VAL A 125 -3.89 1.42 6.51
C VAL A 125 -2.72 1.03 7.41
N GLY A 126 -3.01 0.72 8.68
CA GLY A 126 -2.04 0.10 9.56
C GLY A 126 -1.28 1.05 10.48
N CYS A 127 -0.14 0.58 10.97
CA CYS A 127 0.64 1.21 12.04
C CYS A 127 1.75 2.11 11.47
N ALA A 128 2.46 2.83 12.35
CA ALA A 128 3.54 3.75 11.99
C ALA A 128 4.95 3.18 12.21
N ASN A 129 5.15 1.88 12.01
CA ASN A 129 6.47 1.25 12.07
C ASN A 129 7.14 1.27 10.69
N TYR A 130 7.36 2.46 10.15
CA TYR A 130 7.87 2.67 8.79
C TYR A 130 9.39 2.52 8.73
N PRO A 131 9.94 2.01 7.61
CA PRO A 131 11.38 1.91 7.42
C PRO A 131 12.04 3.29 7.25
N LYS A 132 11.43 4.19 6.46
CA LYS A 132 11.95 5.53 6.12
C LYS A 132 10.94 6.65 6.42
N GLY A 133 10.29 6.57 7.57
CA GLY A 133 9.33 7.59 8.01
C GLY A 133 7.97 7.55 7.30
N GLY A 134 7.09 8.48 7.67
CA GLY A 134 5.68 8.51 7.21
C GLY A 134 5.45 9.14 5.83
N SER A 135 6.43 9.84 5.28
CA SER A 135 6.35 10.54 3.99
C SER A 135 6.08 9.58 2.83
N GLU A 136 6.69 8.39 2.85
CA GLU A 136 6.50 7.38 1.79
C GLU A 136 5.03 6.99 1.61
N VAL A 137 4.26 6.93 2.71
CA VAL A 137 2.81 6.62 2.65
C VAL A 137 2.05 7.75 1.96
N ALA A 138 2.41 9.00 2.24
CA ALA A 138 1.79 10.16 1.61
C ALA A 138 2.11 10.21 0.12
N GLU A 139 3.38 10.01 -0.25
CA GLU A 139 3.83 10.01 -1.64
C GLU A 139 3.13 8.93 -2.47
N MET A 140 3.05 7.70 -1.96
CA MET A 140 2.30 6.63 -2.61
C MET A 140 0.81 7.00 -2.75
N ALA A 141 0.17 7.52 -1.70
CA ALA A 141 -1.23 7.92 -1.76
C ALA A 141 -1.48 9.02 -2.80
N MET A 142 -0.62 10.04 -2.85
CA MET A 142 -0.73 11.14 -3.81
C MET A 142 -0.49 10.67 -5.25
N GLU A 143 0.49 9.79 -5.50
CA GLU A 143 0.73 9.24 -6.84
C GLU A 143 -0.53 8.54 -7.36
N PHE A 144 -1.14 7.68 -6.54
CA PHE A 144 -2.29 6.91 -6.96
C PHE A 144 -3.57 7.75 -7.10
N ALA A 145 -3.74 8.79 -6.27
CA ALA A 145 -4.80 9.76 -6.47
C ALA A 145 -4.61 10.55 -7.79
N LYS A 146 -3.39 10.99 -8.12
CA LYS A 146 -3.09 11.64 -9.43
C LYS A 146 -3.36 10.70 -10.62
N ARG A 147 -3.12 9.40 -10.45
CA ARG A 147 -3.41 8.35 -11.42
C ARG A 147 -4.88 7.91 -11.46
N ARG A 148 -5.78 8.66 -10.83
CA ARG A 148 -7.23 8.40 -10.82
C ARG A 148 -7.67 7.09 -10.16
N TYR A 149 -6.83 6.50 -9.31
CA TYR A 149 -7.30 5.45 -8.39
C TYR A 149 -8.18 6.06 -7.30
N ILE A 150 -9.01 5.25 -6.66
CA ILE A 150 -9.73 5.66 -5.45
C ILE A 150 -8.84 5.33 -4.26
N VAL A 151 -8.37 6.35 -3.55
CA VAL A 151 -7.49 6.15 -2.38
C VAL A 151 -8.32 6.29 -1.11
N VAL A 152 -8.22 5.28 -0.24
CA VAL A 152 -8.81 5.30 1.10
C VAL A 152 -7.74 5.11 2.15
N ALA A 153 -7.91 5.72 3.32
CA ALA A 153 -6.96 5.64 4.41
C ALA A 153 -7.63 5.46 5.77
N SER A 154 -6.94 4.78 6.69
CA SER A 154 -7.40 4.63 8.08
C SER A 154 -6.23 4.61 9.07
N GLY A 155 -6.53 4.88 10.34
CA GLY A 155 -5.59 4.71 11.45
C GLY A 155 -4.33 5.59 11.34
N CYS A 156 -3.17 5.03 11.70
CA CYS A 156 -1.91 5.78 11.69
C CYS A 156 -1.51 6.21 10.28
N ALA A 157 -1.76 5.37 9.27
CA ALA A 157 -1.50 5.73 7.88
C ALA A 157 -2.28 6.99 7.44
N ALA A 158 -3.55 7.11 7.85
CA ALA A 158 -4.32 8.32 7.58
C ALA A 158 -3.71 9.57 8.23
N MET A 159 -3.13 9.43 9.42
CA MET A 159 -2.40 10.52 10.09
C MET A 159 -1.10 10.87 9.38
N SER A 160 -0.28 9.88 9.03
CA SER A 160 0.99 10.09 8.33
C SER A 160 0.80 10.72 6.94
N ILE A 161 -0.27 10.37 6.22
CA ILE A 161 -0.64 11.05 4.97
C ILE A 161 -0.87 12.56 5.21
N ALA A 162 -1.54 12.94 6.30
CA ALA A 162 -1.77 14.35 6.62
C ALA A 162 -0.50 15.11 7.04
N MET A 163 0.55 14.40 7.46
CA MET A 163 1.82 14.99 7.89
C MET A 163 2.70 15.45 6.73
N CYS A 164 2.34 15.11 5.49
CA CYS A 164 3.01 15.63 4.30
C CYS A 164 2.35 16.94 3.86
N LYS A 165 3.15 17.86 3.32
CA LYS A 165 2.69 19.11 2.70
C LYS A 165 3.32 19.23 1.32
N ASP A 166 2.56 19.77 0.37
CA ASP A 166 3.11 20.18 -0.92
C ASP A 166 3.88 21.52 -0.81
N GLU A 167 4.37 22.00 -1.96
CA GLU A 167 5.08 23.28 -2.06
C GLU A 167 4.21 24.48 -1.64
N GLU A 168 2.89 24.36 -1.73
CA GLU A 168 1.92 25.37 -1.28
C GLU A 168 1.56 25.23 0.21
N GLY A 169 2.15 24.26 0.92
CA GLY A 169 1.88 24.00 2.33
C GLY A 169 0.56 23.26 2.60
N LYS A 170 -0.11 22.73 1.57
CA LYS A 170 -1.37 21.99 1.67
C LYS A 170 -1.13 20.51 1.96
N SER A 171 -1.95 19.94 2.83
CA SER A 171 -1.96 18.50 3.05
C SER A 171 -2.57 17.75 1.85
N PRO A 172 -2.24 16.45 1.64
CA PRO A 172 -2.90 15.64 0.62
C PRO A 172 -4.43 15.67 0.72
N TYR A 173 -4.99 15.78 1.93
CA TYR A 173 -6.43 15.89 2.13
C TYR A 173 -7.05 17.22 1.69
N GLU A 174 -6.26 18.28 1.57
CA GLU A 174 -6.68 19.57 1.01
C GLU A 174 -6.54 19.60 -0.52
N ILE A 175 -5.58 18.86 -1.07
CA ILE A 175 -5.30 18.77 -2.50
C ILE A 175 -6.35 17.89 -3.20
N PHE A 176 -6.65 16.72 -2.64
CA PHE A 176 -7.53 15.73 -3.26
C PHE A 176 -8.96 15.76 -2.66
N PRO A 177 -10.00 15.52 -3.47
CA PRO A 177 -11.37 15.46 -2.98
C PRO A 177 -11.58 14.24 -2.06
N GLY A 178 -12.42 14.38 -1.03
CA GLY A 178 -12.75 13.27 -0.10
C GLY A 178 -13.98 12.46 -0.48
N ARG A 179 -14.26 12.37 -1.79
CA ARG A 179 -15.30 11.52 -2.36
C ARG A 179 -14.70 10.15 -2.67
N PHE A 180 -15.47 9.08 -2.49
CA PHE A 180 -15.06 7.76 -2.95
C PHE A 180 -15.26 7.66 -4.48
N ASP A 181 -14.35 8.30 -5.22
CA ASP A 181 -14.36 8.39 -6.69
C ASP A 181 -12.93 8.49 -7.22
N ALA A 182 -12.76 8.37 -8.54
CA ALA A 182 -11.49 8.40 -9.23
C ALA A 182 -10.67 9.66 -8.89
N GLY A 183 -9.51 9.47 -8.26
CA GLY A 183 -8.63 10.55 -7.80
C GLY A 183 -8.99 11.13 -6.44
N GLY A 184 -9.95 10.52 -5.73
CA GLY A 184 -10.29 10.87 -4.36
C GLY A 184 -9.33 10.29 -3.32
N LEU A 185 -9.21 10.99 -2.19
CA LEU A 185 -8.47 10.57 -1.00
C LEU A 185 -9.36 10.65 0.24
N VAL A 186 -9.80 9.48 0.71
CA VAL A 186 -10.84 9.36 1.74
C VAL A 186 -10.26 8.83 3.05
N ASN A 187 -10.31 9.62 4.12
CA ASN A 187 -10.10 9.10 5.48
C ASN A 187 -11.41 8.43 5.97
N VAL A 188 -11.42 7.10 6.10
CA VAL A 188 -12.59 6.36 6.60
C VAL A 188 -12.67 6.35 8.13
N GLY A 189 -11.56 6.61 8.84
CA GLY A 189 -11.51 6.73 10.30
C GLY A 189 -10.40 5.92 10.96
N SER A 190 -10.68 5.43 12.17
CA SER A 190 -9.72 4.68 12.98
C SER A 190 -9.47 3.25 12.45
N CYS A 191 -8.62 2.47 13.11
CA CYS A 191 -8.31 1.10 12.68
C CYS A 191 -9.55 0.19 12.56
N VAL A 192 -10.62 0.43 13.35
CA VAL A 192 -11.86 -0.38 13.25
C VAL A 192 -12.70 0.00 12.02
N ALA A 193 -12.48 1.19 11.45
CA ALA A 193 -13.13 1.66 10.22
C ALA A 193 -12.61 0.94 8.96
N ASN A 194 -11.58 0.09 9.07
CA ASN A 194 -11.22 -0.83 7.98
C ASN A 194 -12.39 -1.76 7.59
N SER A 195 -13.33 -1.99 8.49
CA SER A 195 -14.59 -2.68 8.17
C SER A 195 -15.41 -1.97 7.08
N HIS A 196 -15.32 -0.64 6.98
CA HIS A 196 -15.98 0.13 5.92
C HIS A 196 -15.30 -0.02 4.57
N ILE A 197 -13.97 -0.24 4.54
CA ILE A 197 -13.22 -0.52 3.31
C ILE A 197 -13.61 -1.91 2.79
N ALA A 198 -13.62 -2.91 3.66
CA ALA A 198 -14.14 -4.24 3.32
C ALA A 198 -15.62 -4.16 2.89
N GLY A 199 -16.42 -3.39 3.63
CA GLY A 199 -17.82 -3.10 3.32
C GLY A 199 -18.00 -2.49 1.93
N ALA A 200 -17.13 -1.59 1.49
CA ALA A 200 -17.20 -1.00 0.15
C ALA A 200 -17.02 -2.09 -0.94
N ALA A 201 -16.02 -2.97 -0.81
CA ALA A 201 -15.81 -4.08 -1.75
C ALA A 201 -17.02 -5.04 -1.78
N ILE A 202 -17.55 -5.39 -0.60
CA ILE A 202 -18.75 -6.23 -0.47
C ILE A 202 -19.97 -5.56 -1.10
N LYS A 203 -20.14 -4.25 -0.90
CA LYS A 203 -21.25 -3.49 -1.48
C LYS A 203 -21.14 -3.31 -2.98
N ILE A 204 -19.95 -3.27 -3.57
CA ILE A 204 -19.80 -3.33 -5.03
C ILE A 204 -20.42 -4.65 -5.55
N ALA A 205 -20.08 -5.79 -4.94
CA ALA A 205 -20.68 -7.07 -5.32
C ALA A 205 -22.21 -7.11 -5.12
N SER A 206 -22.71 -6.56 -4.01
CA SER A 206 -24.14 -6.59 -3.69
C SER A 206 -24.98 -5.58 -4.46
N ILE A 207 -24.52 -4.36 -4.64
CA ILE A 207 -25.30 -3.27 -5.26
C ILE A 207 -25.16 -3.33 -6.78
N PHE A 208 -23.93 -3.40 -7.30
CA PHE A 208 -23.70 -3.41 -8.74
C PHE A 208 -24.04 -4.77 -9.36
N ALA A 209 -23.53 -5.87 -8.78
CA ALA A 209 -23.77 -7.22 -9.30
C ALA A 209 -24.96 -7.95 -8.66
N LYS A 210 -25.74 -7.29 -7.80
CA LYS A 210 -26.96 -7.82 -7.18
C LYS A 210 -26.76 -9.16 -6.44
N ARG A 211 -25.54 -9.40 -5.93
CA ARG A 211 -25.23 -10.64 -5.19
C ARG A 211 -25.85 -10.63 -3.79
N ARG A 212 -26.42 -11.76 -3.36
CA ARG A 212 -27.02 -11.92 -2.03
C ARG A 212 -25.91 -12.03 -0.98
N LEU A 213 -26.04 -11.29 0.13
CA LEU A 213 -25.02 -11.25 1.19
C LEU A 213 -25.20 -12.32 2.27
N ARG A 214 -26.45 -12.63 2.64
CA ARG A 214 -26.75 -13.51 3.78
C ARG A 214 -26.21 -14.92 3.55
N GLY A 215 -25.28 -15.35 4.40
CA GLY A 215 -24.70 -16.71 4.37
C GLY A 215 -23.88 -17.03 3.11
N ASN A 216 -23.42 -16.01 2.37
CA ASN A 216 -22.87 -16.20 1.02
C ASN A 216 -21.45 -15.64 0.86
N TYR A 217 -20.64 -15.73 1.91
CA TYR A 217 -19.31 -15.12 1.94
C TYR A 217 -18.41 -15.60 0.79
N GLU A 218 -18.45 -16.90 0.48
CA GLU A 218 -17.63 -17.53 -0.56
C GLU A 218 -17.85 -16.91 -1.95
N GLU A 219 -19.11 -16.73 -2.37
CA GLU A 219 -19.44 -16.10 -3.65
C GLU A 219 -19.05 -14.62 -3.69
N ILE A 220 -19.17 -13.91 -2.56
CA ILE A 220 -18.76 -12.51 -2.48
C ILE A 220 -17.24 -12.39 -2.60
N ALA A 221 -16.48 -13.27 -1.93
CA ALA A 221 -15.03 -13.30 -2.04
C ALA A 221 -14.57 -13.67 -3.45
N ASP A 222 -15.19 -14.68 -4.07
CA ASP A 222 -14.95 -15.07 -5.47
C ASP A 222 -15.22 -13.91 -6.43
N TYR A 223 -16.33 -13.18 -6.24
CA TYR A 223 -16.65 -12.01 -7.04
C TYR A 223 -15.59 -10.91 -6.89
N ILE A 224 -15.17 -10.59 -5.67
CA ILE A 224 -14.16 -9.55 -5.41
C ILE A 224 -12.81 -9.94 -6.02
N LEU A 225 -12.36 -11.18 -5.78
CA LEU A 225 -11.09 -11.70 -6.30
C LEU A 225 -11.02 -11.61 -7.83
N ASN A 226 -12.13 -11.92 -8.52
CA ASN A 226 -12.13 -12.01 -9.97
C ASN A 226 -12.48 -10.70 -10.68
N ARG A 227 -13.11 -9.73 -9.99
CA ARG A 227 -13.77 -8.58 -10.64
C ARG A 227 -13.50 -7.23 -10.00
N VAL A 228 -13.11 -7.16 -8.73
CA VAL A 228 -12.94 -5.87 -8.03
C VAL A 228 -11.46 -5.57 -7.84
N GLY A 229 -10.93 -4.67 -8.68
CA GLY A 229 -9.55 -4.20 -8.57
C GLY A 229 -9.34 -3.41 -7.28
N ALA A 230 -8.66 -4.02 -6.30
CA ALA A 230 -8.38 -3.41 -5.01
C ALA A 230 -7.09 -3.95 -4.41
N VAL A 231 -6.36 -3.12 -3.65
CA VAL A 231 -5.12 -3.47 -2.95
C VAL A 231 -5.08 -2.75 -1.60
N GLY A 232 -4.75 -3.47 -0.53
CA GLY A 232 -4.40 -2.89 0.76
C GLY A 232 -2.90 -2.64 0.88
N VAL A 233 -2.50 -1.57 1.56
CA VAL A 233 -1.11 -1.21 1.84
C VAL A 233 -0.98 -0.92 3.33
N ALA A 234 -0.29 -1.81 4.05
CA ALA A 234 0.02 -1.67 5.46
C ALA A 234 1.54 -1.47 5.63
N TRP A 235 2.03 -0.32 5.13
CA TRP A 235 3.46 -0.03 5.01
C TRP A 235 4.23 -0.17 6.33
N GLY A 236 3.69 0.40 7.40
CA GLY A 236 4.30 0.35 8.73
C GLY A 236 3.72 -0.72 9.64
N ALA A 237 3.25 -1.86 9.11
CA ALA A 237 2.58 -2.88 9.91
C ALA A 237 3.49 -3.43 11.03
N MET A 238 2.99 -3.44 12.27
CA MET A 238 3.68 -4.04 13.43
C MET A 238 2.79 -4.82 14.41
N SER A 239 1.48 -4.53 14.48
CA SER A 239 0.60 -5.09 15.50
C SER A 239 -0.12 -6.35 15.04
N GLN A 240 -0.50 -7.23 15.97
CA GLN A 240 -1.34 -8.39 15.65
C GLN A 240 -2.68 -7.98 15.01
N LYS A 241 -3.18 -6.78 15.33
CA LYS A 241 -4.36 -6.20 14.67
C LYS A 241 -4.14 -6.01 13.17
N ALA A 242 -2.97 -5.54 12.74
CA ALA A 242 -2.67 -5.36 11.32
C ALA A 242 -2.64 -6.72 10.58
N ALA A 243 -2.06 -7.75 11.19
CA ALA A 243 -2.10 -9.12 10.65
C ALA A 243 -3.55 -9.65 10.53
N ALA A 244 -4.39 -9.44 11.55
CA ALA A 244 -5.79 -9.86 11.52
C ALA A 244 -6.62 -9.09 10.48
N ILE A 245 -6.39 -7.78 10.32
CA ILE A 245 -7.04 -6.95 9.30
C ILE A 245 -6.62 -7.43 7.90
N ALA A 246 -5.32 -7.56 7.63
CA ALA A 246 -4.81 -8.12 6.38
C ALA A 246 -5.43 -9.50 6.11
N SER A 247 -5.59 -10.29 7.17
CA SER A 247 -6.21 -11.61 7.06
C SER A 247 -7.71 -11.60 6.76
N GLY A 248 -8.41 -10.51 7.07
CA GLY A 248 -9.79 -10.32 6.61
C GLY A 248 -9.85 -10.04 5.12
N PHE A 249 -8.93 -9.22 4.62
CA PHE A 249 -8.88 -8.78 3.22
C PHE A 249 -8.43 -9.87 2.26
N TRP A 250 -7.37 -10.64 2.59
CA TRP A 250 -6.93 -11.73 1.72
C TRP A 250 -8.02 -12.80 1.52
N ARG A 251 -8.93 -12.94 2.50
CA ARG A 251 -10.01 -13.94 2.53
C ARG A 251 -11.20 -13.44 1.73
N LEU A 252 -11.34 -12.12 1.60
CA LEU A 252 -12.24 -11.45 0.67
C LEU A 252 -11.68 -11.38 -0.75
N GLY A 253 -10.49 -11.93 -1.03
CA GLY A 253 -9.87 -11.84 -2.36
C GLY A 253 -9.22 -10.48 -2.64
N VAL A 254 -8.93 -9.68 -1.59
CA VAL A 254 -8.22 -8.40 -1.72
C VAL A 254 -6.75 -8.59 -1.32
N PRO A 255 -5.80 -8.40 -2.24
CA PRO A 255 -4.37 -8.49 -1.95
C PRO A 255 -3.91 -7.38 -1.00
N VAL A 256 -2.90 -7.69 -0.18
CA VAL A 256 -2.32 -6.75 0.79
C VAL A 256 -0.79 -6.71 0.66
N ILE A 257 -0.24 -5.50 0.58
CA ILE A 257 1.20 -5.24 0.61
C ILE A 257 1.57 -4.73 2.00
N VAL A 258 2.66 -5.23 2.56
CA VAL A 258 3.30 -4.71 3.78
C VAL A 258 4.69 -4.21 3.47
N GLY A 259 5.17 -3.24 4.25
CA GLY A 259 6.57 -2.82 4.18
C GLY A 259 7.52 -3.85 4.80
N PRO A 260 8.83 -3.55 4.84
CA PRO A 260 9.88 -4.51 5.21
C PRO A 260 9.65 -5.19 6.55
N HIS A 261 9.19 -4.44 7.55
CA HIS A 261 8.92 -4.99 8.87
C HIS A 261 7.74 -5.96 8.93
N GLY A 262 6.83 -5.92 7.94
CA GLY A 262 5.74 -6.87 7.82
C GLY A 262 6.19 -8.30 7.52
N LEU A 263 7.41 -8.49 6.99
CA LEU A 263 8.01 -9.83 6.83
C LEU A 263 8.09 -10.60 8.15
N LYS A 264 8.14 -9.89 9.28
CA LYS A 264 8.18 -10.46 10.64
C LYS A 264 6.88 -11.20 11.02
N TYR A 265 5.80 -11.10 10.24
CA TYR A 265 4.60 -11.93 10.41
C TYR A 265 4.77 -13.39 9.95
N ARG A 266 5.89 -13.74 9.32
CA ARG A 266 6.33 -15.12 8.99
C ARG A 266 5.51 -15.88 7.95
N ARG A 267 4.40 -15.34 7.47
CA ARG A 267 3.58 -15.96 6.43
C ARG A 267 3.35 -14.95 5.32
N MET A 268 3.62 -15.35 4.07
CA MET A 268 3.27 -14.63 2.85
C MET A 268 2.38 -15.51 1.98
N LEU A 269 1.53 -14.90 1.15
CA LEU A 269 0.66 -15.62 0.21
C LEU A 269 1.07 -15.22 -1.21
N LEU A 270 2.12 -15.88 -1.68
CA LEU A 270 2.75 -15.63 -2.97
C LEU A 270 2.25 -16.68 -3.99
N GLY A 271 1.63 -16.23 -5.06
CA GLY A 271 1.39 -17.07 -6.24
C GLY A 271 2.65 -17.28 -7.06
N ARG A 272 2.62 -18.31 -7.91
CA ARG A 272 3.73 -18.71 -8.77
C ARG A 272 3.40 -18.48 -10.24
N LYS A 273 3.88 -17.36 -10.80
CA LYS A 273 3.68 -17.02 -12.22
C LYS A 273 4.35 -18.01 -13.18
N ASP A 274 5.35 -18.75 -12.71
CA ASP A 274 6.03 -19.83 -13.43
C ASP A 274 5.20 -21.11 -13.60
N LYS A 275 4.04 -21.22 -12.92
CA LYS A 275 3.15 -22.38 -12.96
C LYS A 275 1.80 -22.07 -13.60
N PRO A 276 1.65 -22.24 -14.92
CA PRO A 276 0.41 -21.92 -15.62
C PRO A 276 -0.82 -22.66 -15.06
N GLU A 277 -0.63 -23.89 -14.55
CA GLU A 277 -1.70 -24.73 -13.98
C GLU A 277 -2.41 -24.11 -12.76
N ASP A 278 -1.73 -23.23 -12.03
CA ASP A 278 -2.27 -22.57 -10.83
C ASP A 278 -3.25 -21.42 -11.19
N TRP A 279 -3.34 -21.03 -12.47
CA TRP A 279 -4.04 -19.83 -12.94
C TRP A 279 -5.25 -20.13 -13.84
N TYR A 280 -5.85 -21.32 -13.68
CA TYR A 280 -7.10 -21.68 -14.36
C TYR A 280 -8.30 -21.54 -13.44
N VAL A 281 -9.37 -20.93 -13.96
CA VAL A 281 -10.68 -20.81 -13.31
C VAL A 281 -11.77 -21.32 -14.25
N TYR A 282 -13.02 -21.39 -13.78
CA TYR A 282 -14.15 -21.71 -14.65
C TYR A 282 -14.68 -20.43 -15.32
N ASP A 283 -15.05 -20.53 -16.60
CA ASP A 283 -15.98 -19.57 -17.18
C ASP A 283 -17.41 -19.94 -16.75
N ALA A 284 -18.06 -19.09 -15.96
CA ALA A 284 -19.40 -19.33 -15.44
C ALA A 284 -20.46 -19.47 -16.54
N ARG A 285 -20.20 -19.03 -17.78
CA ARG A 285 -21.13 -19.17 -18.91
C ARG A 285 -21.09 -20.57 -19.51
N THR A 286 -19.89 -21.11 -19.72
CA THR A 286 -19.69 -22.37 -20.47
C THR A 286 -19.34 -23.57 -19.59
N GLY A 287 -18.75 -23.31 -18.42
CA GLY A 287 -18.19 -24.32 -17.52
C GLY A 287 -16.78 -24.77 -17.87
N ASP A 288 -16.18 -24.20 -18.92
CA ASP A 288 -14.83 -24.58 -19.35
C ASP A 288 -13.77 -23.96 -18.44
N LYS A 289 -12.62 -24.64 -18.33
CA LYS A 289 -11.47 -24.07 -17.64
C LYS A 289 -10.75 -23.09 -18.57
N VAL A 290 -10.51 -21.89 -18.05
CA VAL A 290 -9.91 -20.77 -18.78
C VAL A 290 -8.72 -20.21 -18.00
N TYR A 291 -7.63 -19.94 -18.70
CA TYR A 291 -6.44 -19.32 -18.12
C TYR A 291 -6.72 -17.83 -17.91
N VAL A 292 -6.55 -17.34 -16.67
CA VAL A 292 -6.78 -15.92 -16.33
C VAL A 292 -5.51 -15.13 -16.08
N GLY A 293 -4.36 -15.80 -16.05
CA GLY A 293 -3.08 -15.21 -15.71
C GLY A 293 -2.89 -15.00 -14.20
N PRO A 294 -1.70 -14.53 -13.78
CA PRO A 294 -1.39 -14.25 -12.38
C PRO A 294 -2.03 -12.94 -11.89
N VAL A 295 -3.37 -12.86 -11.88
CA VAL A 295 -4.11 -11.64 -11.50
C VAL A 295 -5.17 -11.88 -10.42
N PRO A 296 -5.00 -11.35 -9.20
CA PRO A 296 -3.75 -10.82 -8.63
C PRO A 296 -2.74 -11.95 -8.35
N GLU A 297 -1.46 -11.71 -8.59
CA GLU A 297 -0.40 -12.73 -8.40
C GLU A 297 -0.19 -13.11 -6.93
N HIS A 298 -0.32 -12.15 -6.03
CA HIS A 298 -0.08 -12.34 -4.60
C HIS A 298 -1.26 -11.83 -3.81
N LEU A 299 -1.62 -12.54 -2.74
CA LEU A 299 -2.61 -12.05 -1.77
C LEU A 299 -1.96 -11.38 -0.56
N PHE A 300 -0.70 -11.70 -0.28
CA PHE A 300 0.08 -11.04 0.78
C PHE A 300 1.55 -10.99 0.42
N TYR A 301 2.04 -9.77 0.24
CA TYR A 301 3.36 -9.47 -0.31
C TYR A 301 4.12 -8.49 0.61
N GLY A 302 5.41 -8.75 0.82
CA GLY A 302 6.29 -7.82 1.53
C GLY A 302 7.18 -7.09 0.53
N ALA A 303 7.02 -5.77 0.42
CA ALA A 303 7.87 -4.94 -0.42
C ALA A 303 8.96 -4.27 0.42
N GLU A 304 10.15 -4.12 -0.17
CA GLU A 304 11.33 -3.54 0.47
C GLU A 304 11.34 -2.01 0.36
N THR A 305 10.94 -1.47 -0.80
CA THR A 305 10.94 -0.02 -1.05
C THR A 305 9.56 0.49 -1.49
N LYS A 306 9.32 1.79 -1.32
CA LYS A 306 8.08 2.41 -1.80
C LYS A 306 7.94 2.27 -3.32
N GLU A 307 9.03 2.32 -4.06
CA GLU A 307 9.04 2.20 -5.51
C GLU A 307 8.54 0.82 -5.96
N GLU A 308 9.04 -0.23 -5.31
CA GLU A 308 8.57 -1.59 -5.53
C GLU A 308 7.10 -1.72 -5.15
N ALA A 309 6.71 -1.19 -3.98
CA ALA A 309 5.33 -1.20 -3.52
C ALA A 309 4.41 -0.51 -4.55
N MET A 310 4.79 0.62 -5.12
CA MET A 310 4.00 1.33 -6.14
C MET A 310 3.80 0.47 -7.40
N VAL A 311 4.85 -0.16 -7.92
CA VAL A 311 4.71 -1.06 -9.07
C VAL A 311 3.78 -2.24 -8.74
N MET A 312 3.94 -2.82 -7.55
CA MET A 312 3.10 -3.93 -7.10
C MET A 312 1.65 -3.54 -6.83
N ILE A 313 1.37 -2.32 -6.35
CA ILE A 313 0.00 -1.81 -6.18
C ILE A 313 -0.72 -1.77 -7.53
N ALA A 314 -0.08 -1.25 -8.58
CA ALA A 314 -0.66 -1.19 -9.92
C ALA A 314 -0.89 -2.60 -10.49
N LYS A 315 0.10 -3.49 -10.35
CA LYS A 315 0.02 -4.89 -10.79
C LYS A 315 -1.13 -5.65 -10.12
N LEU A 316 -1.20 -5.60 -8.80
CA LEU A 316 -2.16 -6.34 -8.00
C LEU A 316 -3.59 -5.77 -8.07
N CYS A 317 -3.80 -4.64 -8.74
CA CYS A 317 -5.15 -4.13 -9.07
C CYS A 317 -5.76 -4.79 -10.32
N MET A 318 -4.97 -5.46 -11.16
CA MET A 318 -5.48 -6.17 -12.34
C MET A 318 -6.37 -7.35 -11.93
N ARG A 319 -7.44 -7.58 -12.70
CA ARG A 319 -8.43 -8.62 -12.43
C ARG A 319 -8.76 -9.41 -13.69
N PRO A 320 -9.08 -10.72 -13.58
CA PRO A 320 -9.44 -11.55 -14.72
C PRO A 320 -10.50 -10.94 -15.64
N ASN A 321 -11.53 -10.32 -15.06
CA ASN A 321 -12.67 -9.74 -15.78
C ASN A 321 -12.47 -8.30 -16.29
N ASP A 322 -11.27 -7.71 -16.17
CA ASP A 322 -11.06 -6.35 -16.72
C ASP A 322 -11.53 -6.29 -18.18
N THR A 323 -12.27 -5.26 -18.57
CA THR A 323 -12.55 -5.06 -20.00
C THR A 323 -11.25 -4.75 -20.74
N THR A 324 -11.28 -4.80 -22.06
CA THR A 324 -10.13 -4.41 -22.89
C THR A 324 -9.62 -3.01 -22.55
N LYS A 325 -10.53 -2.04 -22.47
CA LYS A 325 -10.22 -0.66 -22.06
C LYS A 325 -9.65 -0.60 -20.64
N GLY A 326 -10.29 -1.28 -19.69
CA GLY A 326 -9.84 -1.30 -18.31
C GLY A 326 -8.45 -1.93 -18.13
N ARG A 327 -8.18 -3.03 -18.83
CA ARG A 327 -6.88 -3.69 -18.82
C ARG A 327 -5.80 -2.80 -19.42
N ALA A 328 -6.08 -2.14 -20.55
CA ALA A 328 -5.15 -1.19 -21.15
C ALA A 328 -4.79 -0.05 -20.18
N ILE A 329 -5.75 0.49 -19.44
CA ILE A 329 -5.49 1.53 -18.41
C ILE A 329 -4.57 0.99 -17.29
N LYS A 330 -4.87 -0.20 -16.75
CA LYS A 330 -4.07 -0.80 -15.67
C LYS A 330 -2.65 -1.17 -16.13
N LEU A 331 -2.51 -1.71 -17.34
CA LEU A 331 -1.21 -1.97 -17.97
C LEU A 331 -0.42 -0.69 -18.18
N THR A 332 -1.07 0.39 -18.62
CA THR A 332 -0.41 1.70 -18.76
C THR A 332 0.20 2.13 -17.43
N HIS A 333 -0.55 2.08 -16.33
CA HIS A 333 -0.03 2.46 -15.02
C HIS A 333 1.09 1.55 -14.52
N TYR A 334 0.96 0.22 -14.71
CA TYR A 334 1.95 -0.75 -14.29
C TYR A 334 3.29 -0.55 -15.02
N ILE A 335 3.24 -0.45 -16.35
CA ILE A 335 4.42 -0.29 -17.19
C ILE A 335 5.06 1.09 -16.98
N ASP A 336 4.25 2.15 -16.92
CA ASP A 336 4.75 3.51 -16.66
C ASP A 336 5.44 3.63 -15.30
N LEU A 337 4.85 3.07 -14.24
CA LEU A 337 5.49 3.07 -12.92
C LEU A 337 6.81 2.31 -12.94
N SER A 338 6.86 1.14 -13.57
CA SER A 338 8.10 0.36 -13.69
C SER A 338 9.18 1.12 -14.47
N LYS A 339 8.82 1.72 -15.61
CA LYS A 339 9.76 2.51 -16.42
C LYS A 339 10.27 3.73 -15.66
N ARG A 340 9.39 4.49 -15.00
CA ARG A 340 9.77 5.71 -14.30
C ARG A 340 10.64 5.43 -13.08
N LEU A 341 10.37 4.36 -12.35
CA LEU A 341 11.02 4.07 -11.07
C LEU A 341 12.24 3.14 -11.21
N PHE A 342 12.24 2.24 -12.19
CA PHE A 342 13.29 1.24 -12.39
C PHE A 342 13.96 1.29 -13.78
N GLY A 343 13.48 2.13 -14.70
CA GLY A 343 14.05 2.25 -16.05
C GLY A 343 13.78 1.06 -16.97
N VAL A 344 12.92 0.12 -16.56
CA VAL A 344 12.69 -1.14 -17.29
C VAL A 344 11.20 -1.44 -17.47
N ILE A 345 10.87 -2.13 -18.55
CA ILE A 345 9.56 -2.77 -18.71
C ILE A 345 9.51 -4.04 -17.85
N PRO A 346 8.39 -4.32 -17.16
CA PRO A 346 8.25 -5.57 -16.44
C PRO A 346 8.38 -6.80 -17.36
N ASP A 347 9.12 -7.80 -16.90
CA ASP A 347 9.45 -9.02 -17.66
C ASP A 347 8.23 -9.89 -18.00
N ASP A 348 7.14 -9.70 -17.27
CA ASP A 348 5.92 -10.49 -17.30
C ASP A 348 4.70 -9.77 -17.90
N VAL A 349 4.89 -8.61 -18.57
CA VAL A 349 3.80 -7.88 -19.24
C VAL A 349 2.96 -8.78 -20.16
N HIS A 350 3.61 -9.69 -20.89
CA HIS A 350 2.98 -10.65 -21.79
C HIS A 350 1.95 -11.58 -21.10
N LEU A 351 2.06 -11.81 -19.78
CA LEU A 351 1.10 -12.61 -19.02
C LEU A 351 -0.22 -11.88 -18.75
N PHE A 352 -0.26 -10.56 -18.94
CA PHE A 352 -1.39 -9.69 -18.61
C PHE A 352 -2.11 -9.14 -19.85
N VAL A 353 -1.59 -9.40 -21.05
CA VAL A 353 -2.25 -9.08 -22.32
C VAL A 353 -3.06 -10.30 -22.76
N ARG A 354 -4.37 -10.15 -22.98
CA ARG A 354 -5.24 -11.24 -23.48
C ARG A 354 -5.54 -11.09 -24.95
N THR A 355 -5.73 -9.88 -25.43
CA THR A 355 -5.89 -9.54 -26.84
C THR A 355 -5.02 -8.35 -27.20
N LEU A 356 -4.75 -8.11 -28.49
CA LEU A 356 -3.98 -6.95 -28.94
C LEU A 356 -4.65 -5.60 -28.59
N ALA A 357 -5.93 -5.63 -28.24
CA ALA A 357 -6.66 -4.44 -27.81
C ALA A 357 -6.41 -4.10 -26.32
N ASP A 358 -5.89 -5.04 -25.52
CA ASP A 358 -5.43 -4.75 -24.15
C ASP A 358 -4.14 -3.90 -24.15
N VAL A 359 -3.42 -3.84 -25.27
CA VAL A 359 -2.13 -3.14 -25.37
C VAL A 359 -2.34 -1.62 -25.34
N PRO A 360 -1.70 -0.88 -24.40
CA PRO A 360 -1.71 0.58 -24.37
C PRO A 360 -1.25 1.21 -25.68
N LEU A 361 -2.02 2.17 -26.21
CA LEU A 361 -1.74 2.82 -27.49
C LEU A 361 -0.36 3.50 -27.55
N THR A 362 0.06 4.15 -26.46
CA THR A 362 1.33 4.89 -26.39
C THR A 362 2.57 4.00 -26.32
N MET A 363 2.40 2.70 -26.06
CA MET A 363 3.49 1.72 -25.89
C MET A 363 3.30 0.51 -26.81
N ARG A 364 2.53 0.68 -27.89
CA ARG A 364 2.02 -0.44 -28.69
C ARG A 364 3.13 -1.24 -29.36
N ASP A 365 4.02 -0.56 -30.07
CA ASP A 365 5.07 -1.22 -30.87
C ASP A 365 6.03 -2.01 -29.99
N GLU A 366 6.42 -1.42 -28.85
CA GLU A 366 7.34 -2.04 -27.89
C GLU A 366 6.71 -3.26 -27.21
N ILE A 367 5.43 -3.19 -26.82
CA ILE A 367 4.75 -4.32 -26.20
C ILE A 367 4.50 -5.43 -27.22
N ILE A 368 4.08 -5.11 -28.45
CA ILE A 368 3.87 -6.12 -29.50
C ILE A 368 5.15 -6.92 -29.75
N LYS A 369 6.30 -6.25 -29.83
CA LYS A 369 7.59 -6.92 -29.96
C LYS A 369 7.85 -7.90 -28.80
N ILE A 370 7.56 -7.51 -27.56
CA ILE A 370 7.68 -8.40 -26.39
C ILE A 370 6.74 -9.61 -26.51
N LEU A 371 5.51 -9.40 -26.99
CA LEU A 371 4.54 -10.49 -27.18
C LEU A 371 5.05 -11.50 -28.22
N GLU A 372 5.59 -11.03 -29.33
CA GLU A 372 6.19 -11.86 -30.39
C GLU A 372 7.40 -12.64 -29.85
N ASP A 373 8.34 -11.96 -29.17
CA ASP A 373 9.53 -12.57 -28.57
C ASP A 373 9.19 -13.64 -27.52
N LYS A 374 8.04 -13.50 -26.84
CA LYS A 374 7.55 -14.43 -25.80
C LYS A 374 6.63 -15.52 -26.35
N GLY A 375 6.38 -15.57 -27.66
CA GLY A 375 5.49 -16.57 -28.27
C GLY A 375 4.05 -16.47 -27.74
N TRP A 376 3.61 -15.26 -27.42
CA TRP A 376 2.30 -15.00 -26.84
C TRP A 376 1.16 -15.44 -27.78
N LYS A 377 0.05 -15.89 -27.19
CA LYS A 377 -1.17 -16.30 -27.90
C LYS A 377 -2.37 -15.56 -27.35
N GLU A 378 -3.26 -15.18 -28.25
CA GLU A 378 -4.51 -14.52 -27.90
C GLU A 378 -5.38 -15.42 -27.03
N ASN A 379 -6.07 -14.80 -26.08
CA ASN A 379 -6.92 -15.45 -25.10
C ASN A 379 -8.20 -14.62 -24.89
N ILE A 380 -9.20 -15.21 -24.27
CA ILE A 380 -10.53 -14.61 -24.10
C ILE A 380 -10.64 -13.80 -22.81
N ILE A 381 -11.68 -12.98 -22.74
CA ILE A 381 -12.13 -12.36 -21.49
C ILE A 381 -13.23 -13.25 -20.89
N PRO A 382 -12.96 -13.94 -19.75
CA PRO A 382 -13.91 -14.90 -19.20
C PRO A 382 -15.01 -14.25 -18.36
N ASP A 383 -16.04 -15.04 -18.00
CA ASP A 383 -16.90 -14.80 -16.82
C ASP A 383 -16.32 -15.62 -15.65
N PRO A 384 -15.20 -15.20 -15.03
CA PRO A 384 -14.39 -16.02 -14.13
C PRO A 384 -15.11 -16.36 -12.81
N THR A 385 -14.97 -17.61 -12.38
CA THR A 385 -15.31 -18.07 -11.02
C THR A 385 -14.46 -19.27 -10.62
N LEU A 386 -14.09 -19.34 -9.34
CA LEU A 386 -13.49 -20.52 -8.72
C LEU A 386 -14.55 -21.52 -8.25
N LEU A 387 -15.84 -21.18 -8.35
CA LEU A 387 -16.94 -21.93 -7.73
C LEU A 387 -17.73 -22.70 -8.80
N PRO A 388 -17.59 -24.04 -8.87
CA PRO A 388 -18.33 -24.84 -9.85
C PRO A 388 -19.85 -24.65 -9.77
N ARG A 389 -20.38 -24.40 -8.57
CA ARG A 389 -21.82 -24.17 -8.33
C ARG A 389 -22.37 -22.89 -9.00
N LEU A 390 -21.52 -21.98 -9.45
CA LEU A 390 -21.93 -20.75 -10.14
C LEU A 390 -21.92 -20.88 -11.66
N VAL A 391 -21.44 -22.02 -12.19
CA VAL A 391 -21.48 -22.31 -13.61
C VAL A 391 -22.93 -22.49 -14.05
N ARG A 392 -23.35 -21.70 -15.05
CA ARG A 392 -24.72 -21.64 -15.56
C ARG A 392 -25.10 -22.78 -16.50
N LYS A 393 -24.16 -23.70 -16.77
CA LYS A 393 -24.39 -24.85 -17.63
C LYS A 393 -25.52 -25.68 -17.03
N ARG A 394 -26.74 -25.43 -17.52
CA ARG A 394 -27.86 -26.37 -17.38
C ARG A 394 -27.38 -27.66 -18.00
N GLY A 395 -27.35 -28.73 -17.20
CA GLY A 395 -27.47 -30.06 -17.76
C GLY A 395 -28.70 -30.10 -18.66
N GLU A 396 -28.58 -30.86 -19.74
CA GLU A 396 -29.65 -31.23 -20.67
C GLU A 396 -30.99 -31.48 -19.98
#